data_AF-A0A925UKY8-F1
#
_entry.id   AF-A0A925UKY8-F1
#
_cell.length_a   1.000
_cell.length_b   1.000
_cell.length_c   1.000
_cell.angle_alpha   90.00
_cell.angle_beta   90.00
_cell.angle_gamma   90.00
#
_symmetry.space_group_name_H-M   'P 1'
#
loop_
_entity.id
_entity.type
_entity.pdbx_description
1 polymer ?
#
loop_
_entity_poly.entity_id
_entity_poly.type
_entity_poly.pdbx_seq_one_letter_code
_entity_poly.pdbx_strand_id
1 'polypeptide(L)' 'MEEQYYCPDCGNKLEVLAGCGSVSYFCNTCKLIISRKRIMTEAQLTEKISKMVIEELK' A
#
# COMPACT_ATOMS: atom_id res chain seq x y z
N MET A 1 1.24 -1.17 -18.29
CA MET A 1 1.03 -2.00 -17.09
C MET A 1 0.90 -1.01 -15.94
N GLU A 2 -0.28 -0.85 -15.36
CA GLU A 2 -0.48 0.07 -14.23
C GLU A 2 0.04 -0.61 -12.95
N GLU A 3 1.07 -0.05 -12.32
CA GLU A 3 1.56 -0.55 -11.03
C GLU A 3 0.55 -0.23 -9.93
N GLN A 4 0.06 -1.26 -9.25
CA GLN A 4 -0.85 -1.13 -8.12
C GLN A 4 -0.07 -1.07 -6.81
N TYR A 5 -0.38 -0.05 -6.00
CA TYR A 5 0.24 0.17 -4.70
C TYR A 5 -0.80 0.07 -3.59
N TYR A 6 -0.36 -0.39 -2.43
CA TYR A 6 -1.20 -0.68 -1.29
C TYR A 6 -0.69 0.04 -0.04
N CYS A 7 -1.62 0.42 0.83
CA CYS A 7 -1.34 1.06 2.10
C CYS A 7 -0.66 0.06 3.04
N PRO A 8 0.50 0.39 3.63
CA PRO A 8 1.19 -0.53 4.53
C PRO A 8 0.43 -0.76 5.84
N ASP A 9 -0.44 0.17 6.24
CA ASP A 9 -1.16 0.13 7.50
C ASP A 9 -2.45 -0.70 7.39
N CYS A 10 -3.28 -0.44 6.36
CA CYS A 10 -4.58 -1.10 6.20
C CYS A 10 -4.69 -2.07 5.02
N GLY A 11 -3.67 -2.18 4.17
CA GLY A 11 -3.67 -3.07 3.00
C GLY A 11 -4.54 -2.61 1.82
N ASN A 12 -5.30 -1.52 1.94
CA ASN A 12 -6.14 -1.03 0.85
C ASN A 12 -5.34 -0.42 -0.29
N LYS A 13 -5.88 -0.47 -1.51
CA LYS A 13 -5.28 0.15 -2.70
C LYS A 13 -5.15 1.66 -2.51
N LEU A 14 -3.97 2.19 -2.88
CA LEU A 14 -3.67 3.61 -2.85
C LEU A 14 -4.13 4.27 -4.15
N GLU A 15 -4.63 5.49 -4.01
CA GLU A 15 -4.87 6.39 -5.13
C GLU A 15 -3.57 7.09 -5.50
N VAL A 16 -3.17 7.01 -6.77
CA VAL A 16 -1.98 7.67 -7.30
C VAL A 16 -2.39 9.01 -7.87
N LEU A 17 -2.00 10.09 -7.22
CA LEU A 17 -2.28 11.46 -7.62
C LEU A 17 -1.03 12.03 -8.29
N ALA A 18 -1.07 12.23 -9.60
CA ALA A 18 0.01 12.84 -10.37
C ALA A 18 -0.37 14.28 -10.77
N GLY A 19 0.49 15.26 -10.45
CA GLY A 19 0.23 16.67 -10.76
C GLY A 19 1.48 17.55 -10.59
N CYS A 20 1.61 18.58 -11.45
CA CYS A 20 2.69 19.58 -11.42
C CYS A 20 4.12 18.99 -11.25
N GLY A 21 4.38 17.84 -11.89
CA GLY A 21 5.70 17.17 -11.83
C GLY A 21 5.94 16.30 -10.60
N SER A 22 4.92 16.06 -9.77
CA SER A 22 5.01 15.23 -8.57
C SER A 22 3.98 14.10 -8.59
N VAL A 23 4.28 13.02 -7.87
CA VAL A 23 3.37 11.90 -7.65
C VAL A 23 3.20 11.68 -6.16
N SER A 24 1.95 11.67 -5.70
CA SER A 24 1.56 11.40 -4.31
C SER A 24 0.71 10.13 -4.25
N TYR A 25 0.80 9.41 -3.13
CA TYR A 25 0.01 8.21 -2.90
C TYR A 25 -0.93 8.47 -1.74
N PHE A 26 -2.24 8.41 -1.97
CA PHE A 26 -3.25 8.71 -0.96
C PHE A 26 -4.02 7.46 -0.58
N CYS A 27 -4.16 7.21 0.73
CA CYS A 27 -4.99 6.14 1.24
C CYS A 27 -6.40 6.66 1.51
N ASN A 28 -7.37 6.22 0.71
CA ASN A 28 -8.77 6.63 0.87
C ASN A 28 -9.44 6.08 2.14
N THR A 29 -8.91 5.00 2.71
CA THR A 29 -9.41 4.41 3.97
C THR A 29 -8.84 5.14 5.19
N CYS A 30 -7.52 5.30 5.25
CA CYS A 30 -6.85 5.97 6.37
C CYS A 30 -6.95 7.50 6.32
N LYS A 31 -7.31 8.06 5.15
CA LYS A 31 -7.29 9.51 4.86
C LYS A 31 -5.92 10.15 5.06
N LEU A 32 -4.87 9.44 4.69
CA LEU A 32 -3.47 9.85 4.85
C LEU A 32 -2.69 9.77 3.54
N ILE A 33 -1.72 10.67 3.38
CA ILE A 33 -0.72 10.60 2.32
C ILE A 33 0.37 9.61 2.74
N ILE A 34 0.61 8.61 1.89
CA ILE A 34 1.62 7.59 2.10
C ILE A 34 2.88 7.97 1.32
N SER A 35 4.02 7.95 2.01
CA SER A 35 5.31 8.16 1.36
C SER A 35 5.63 7.03 0.38
N ARG A 36 6.19 7.36 -0.79
CA ARG A 36 6.65 6.38 -1.78
C ARG A 36 7.56 5.29 -1.21
N LYS A 37 8.31 5.57 -0.14
CA LYS A 37 9.19 4.60 0.51
C LYS A 37 8.45 3.53 1.33
N ARG A 38 7.19 3.80 1.69
CA ARG A 38 6.37 2.93 2.56
C ARG A 38 5.22 2.23 1.82
N ILE A 39 4.94 2.59 0.57
CA ILE A 39 3.91 1.90 -0.21
C ILE A 39 4.31 0.43 -0.39
N MET A 40 3.32 -0.46 -0.40
CA MET A 40 3.53 -1.88 -0.65
C MET A 40 3.10 -2.23 -2.07
N THR A 41 3.85 -3.11 -2.74
CA THR A 41 3.37 -3.77 -3.95
C THR A 41 2.49 -4.98 -3.59
N GLU A 42 1.81 -5.54 -4.59
CA GLU A 42 1.00 -6.75 -4.40
C GLU A 42 1.79 -7.92 -3.81
N ALA A 43 3.02 -8.12 -4.29
CA ALA A 43 3.93 -9.14 -3.77
C ALA A 43 4.22 -8.91 -2.28
N GLN A 44 4.62 -7.68 -1.92
CA GLN A 44 4.93 -7.35 -0.53
C GLN A 44 3.71 -7.51 0.40
N LEU A 45 2.52 -7.11 -0.05
CA LEU A 45 1.30 -7.23 0.76
C LEU A 45 0.93 -8.69 0.98
N THR A 46 1.00 -9.51 -0.08
CA THR A 46 0.73 -10.94 0.00
C THR A 46 1.69 -11.63 0.98
N GLU A 47 2.99 -11.32 0.91
CA GLU A 47 3.98 -11.84 1.85
C GLU A 47 3.69 -11.42 3.30
N LYS A 48 3.29 -10.16 3.52
CA LYS A 48 2.94 -9.65 4.86
C LYS A 48 1.72 -10.36 5.44
N ILE A 49 0.65 -10.49 4.66
CA ILE A 49 -0.58 -11.18 5.08
C ILE A 49 -0.27 -12.64 5.36
N SER A 50 0.50 -13.31 4.49
CA SER A 50 0.88 -14.71 4.67
C SER A 50 1.62 -14.92 6.00
N LYS A 51 2.57 -14.03 6.33
CA LYS A 51 3.28 -14.07 7.63
C LYS A 51 2.34 -13.82 8.81
N MET A 52 1.44 -12.84 8.69
CA MET A 52 0.46 -12.51 9.73
C MET A 52 -0.48 -13.67 10.02
N VAL A 53 -1.00 -14.34 8.98
CA VAL A 53 -1.86 -15.52 9.12
C VAL A 53 -1.12 -16.69 9.77
N ILE A 54 0.13 -16.94 9.39
CA ILE A 54 0.95 -18.01 10.00
C ILE A 54 1.24 -17.71 11.47
N GLU A 55 1.43 -16.44 11.84
CA GLU A 55 1.66 -16.04 13.22
C GLU A 55 0.40 -16.14 14.08
N GLU A 56 -0.79 -15.85 13.51
CA GLU A 56 -2.08 -15.97 14.20
C GLU A 56 -2.53 -17.44 14.40
N LEU A 57 -2.04 -18.37 13.56
CA LEU A 57 -2.35 -19.81 13.66
C LEU A 57 -1.41 -20.61 14.58
N LYS A 58 -0.38 -19.98 15.15
CA LYS A 58 0.54 -20.59 16.13
C LYS A 58 0.06 -20.36 17.56
#